data_AF-A0A2M7XBD0-F1
#
_entry.id   AF-A0A2M7XBD0-F1
#
_cell.length_a   1.000
_cell.length_b   1.000
_cell.length_c   1.000
_cell.angle_alpha   90.00
_cell.angle_beta   90.00
_cell.angle_gamma   90.00
#
_symmetry.space_group_name_H-M   'P 1'
#
loop_
_entity.id
_entity.type
_entity.pdbx_description
1 polymer ?
#
loop_
_entity_poly.entity_id
_entity_poly.type
_entity_poly.pdbx_seq_one_letter_code
_entity_poly.pdbx_strand_id
1 'polypeptide(L)'
;MSEQQDLETQAKQLGERLGFLLASSSLPEDVKEAIIVMLPEMTPEQMDALTHMLEQNIAGTAEVEAKEFVANIKVIEERHQTEAQALQEKAINDLKEIERLLDQAES
;
A
#
# COMPACT_ATOMS: atom_id res chain seq x y z
N MET A 1 -29.10 17.77 28.11
CA MET A 1 -29.47 17.39 26.74
C MET A 1 -30.60 16.38 26.84
N SER A 2 -31.49 16.30 25.85
CA SER A 2 -32.55 15.28 25.89
C SER A 2 -31.98 13.93 25.44
N GLU A 3 -32.49 12.81 25.97
CA GLU A 3 -32.08 11.46 25.57
C GLU A 3 -32.15 11.24 24.05
N GLN A 4 -33.10 11.90 23.38
CA GLN A 4 -33.25 11.87 21.93
C GLN A 4 -32.08 12.55 21.18
N GLN A 5 -31.58 13.69 21.69
CA GLN A 5 -30.40 14.34 21.12
C GLN A 5 -29.13 13.51 21.29
N ASP A 6 -29.01 12.79 22.41
CA ASP A 6 -27.86 11.93 22.68
C ASP A 6 -27.87 10.72 21.72
N LEU A 7 -29.03 10.13 21.46
CA LEU A 7 -29.18 9.03 20.48
C LEU A 7 -28.89 9.47 19.05
N GLU A 8 -29.38 10.63 18.62
CA GLU A 8 -29.10 11.17 17.29
C GLU A 8 -27.60 11.44 17.09
N THR A 9 -26.94 11.97 18.12
CA THR A 9 -25.50 12.24 18.09
C THR A 9 -24.70 10.95 17.96
N GLN A 10 -25.06 9.90 18.71
CA GLN A 10 -24.40 8.60 18.64
C GLN A 10 -24.60 7.93 17.27
N ALA A 11 -25.82 7.95 16.74
CA ALA A 11 -26.12 7.40 15.42
C ALA A 11 -25.32 8.11 14.31
N LYS A 12 -25.21 9.44 14.40
CA LYS A 12 -24.42 10.23 13.46
C LYS A 12 -22.93 9.87 13.52
N GLN A 13 -22.35 9.80 14.71
CA GLN A 13 -20.94 9.43 14.90
C GLN A 13 -20.64 8.03 14.37
N LEU A 14 -21.54 7.07 14.62
CA LEU A 14 -21.41 5.71 14.10
C LEU A 14 -21.47 5.69 12.57
N GLY A 15 -22.42 6.40 11.97
CA GLY A 15 -22.54 6.52 10.51
C GLY A 15 -21.32 7.16 9.86
N GLU A 16 -20.78 8.24 10.44
CA GLU A 16 -19.56 8.90 9.96
C GLU A 16 -18.35 7.95 9.99
N ARG A 17 -18.19 7.19 11.09
CA ARG A 17 -17.12 6.20 11.23
C ARG A 17 -17.25 5.08 10.20
N LEU A 18 -18.44 4.50 10.06
CA LEU A 18 -18.70 3.44 9.08
C LEU A 18 -18.46 3.92 7.65
N GLY A 19 -18.90 5.13 7.31
CA GLY A 19 -18.65 5.74 6.01
C GLY A 19 -17.15 5.90 5.72
N PHE A 20 -16.39 6.36 6.71
CA PHE A 20 -14.93 6.48 6.58
C PHE A 20 -14.25 5.11 6.39
N LEU A 21 -14.64 4.11 7.17
CA LEU A 21 -14.08 2.76 7.10
C LEU A 21 -14.40 2.09 5.76
N LEU A 22 -15.63 2.20 5.27
CA LEU A 22 -16.02 1.67 3.96
C LEU A 22 -15.25 2.34 2.83
N ALA A 23 -15.15 3.68 2.85
CA ALA A 23 -14.38 4.43 1.86
C ALA A 23 -12.90 4.03 1.84
N SER A 24 -12.32 3.79 3.03
CA SER A 24 -10.91 3.42 3.20
C SER A 24 -10.63 1.93 2.97
N SER A 25 -11.65 1.08 2.92
CA SER A 25 -11.49 -0.36 2.70
C SER A 25 -11.12 -0.66 1.24
N SER A 26 -10.36 -1.75 1.05
CA SER A 26 -10.00 -2.30 -0.26
C SER A 26 -11.11 -3.12 -0.92
N LEU A 27 -12.32 -3.10 -0.34
CA LEU A 27 -13.47 -3.82 -0.85
C LEU A 27 -13.89 -3.30 -2.24
N PRO A 28 -14.45 -4.15 -3.11
CA PRO A 28 -15.08 -3.73 -4.35
C PRO A 28 -16.25 -2.75 -4.11
N GLU A 29 -16.47 -1.82 -5.04
CA GLU A 29 -17.48 -0.76 -4.89
C GLU A 29 -18.91 -1.30 -4.81
N ASP A 30 -19.23 -2.34 -5.58
CA ASP A 30 -20.51 -3.06 -5.54
C ASP A 30 -20.76 -3.70 -4.16
N VAL A 31 -19.71 -4.19 -3.50
CA VAL A 31 -19.79 -4.71 -2.14
C VAL A 31 -19.99 -3.58 -1.13
N LYS A 32 -19.32 -2.44 -1.29
CA LYS A 32 -19.53 -1.26 -0.43
C LYS A 32 -20.96 -0.74 -0.53
N GLU A 33 -21.50 -0.61 -1.73
CA GLU A 33 -22.89 -0.21 -1.98
C GLU A 33 -23.88 -1.18 -1.34
N ALA A 34 -23.67 -2.49 -1.50
CA ALA A 34 -24.50 -3.50 -0.87
C ALA A 34 -24.49 -3.39 0.67
N ILE A 35 -23.33 -3.15 1.27
CA ILE A 35 -23.21 -2.94 2.72
C ILE A 35 -23.99 -1.70 3.15
N ILE A 36 -23.83 -0.57 2.45
CA ILE A 36 -24.54 0.68 2.76
C ILE A 36 -26.05 0.49 2.74
N VAL A 37 -26.58 -0.26 1.77
CA VAL A 37 -28.01 -0.56 1.65
C VAL A 37 -28.51 -1.43 2.81
N MET A 38 -27.66 -2.29 3.38
CA MET A 38 -28.04 -3.17 4.48
C MET A 38 -27.92 -2.53 5.87
N LEU A 39 -27.15 -1.44 6.02
CA LEU A 39 -26.92 -0.78 7.32
C LEU A 39 -28.21 -0.47 8.12
N PRO A 40 -29.31 0.02 7.52
CA PRO A 40 -30.53 0.34 8.27
C PRO A 40 -31.21 -0.88 8.91
N GLU A 41 -30.96 -2.07 8.37
CA GLU A 41 -31.57 -3.33 8.82
C GLU A 41 -30.68 -4.06 9.84
N MET A 42 -29.48 -3.54 10.12
CA MET A 42 -28.54 -4.16 11.05
C MET A 42 -28.87 -3.84 12.51
N THR A 43 -28.69 -4.84 13.38
CA THR A 43 -28.70 -4.60 14.83
C THR A 43 -27.41 -3.86 15.25
N PRO A 44 -27.40 -3.20 16.42
CA PRO A 44 -26.20 -2.58 16.96
C PRO A 44 -25.00 -3.53 17.02
N GLU A 45 -25.21 -4.77 17.43
CA GLU A 45 -24.16 -5.79 17.52
C GLU A 45 -23.60 -6.18 16.14
N GLN A 46 -24.45 -6.19 15.11
CA GLN A 46 -24.03 -6.45 13.74
C GLN A 46 -23.23 -5.27 13.18
N MET A 47 -23.61 -4.04 13.49
CA MET A 47 -22.86 -2.84 13.13
C MET A 47 -21.49 -2.79 13.81
N ASP A 48 -21.41 -3.19 15.08
CA ASP A 48 -20.13 -3.29 15.80
C ASP A 48 -19.22 -4.37 15.19
N ALA A 49 -19.78 -5.54 14.86
CA ALA A 49 -19.04 -6.61 14.20
C ALA A 49 -18.53 -6.17 12.83
N LEU A 50 -19.36 -5.49 12.03
CA LEU A 50 -18.96 -4.93 10.74
C LEU A 50 -17.84 -3.90 10.89
N THR A 51 -17.97 -2.99 11.86
CA THR A 51 -16.94 -1.98 12.16
C THR A 51 -15.61 -2.65 12.46
N HIS A 52 -15.61 -3.69 13.30
CA HIS A 52 -14.39 -4.42 13.63
C HIS A 52 -13.77 -5.14 12.42
N MET A 53 -14.60 -5.74 11.56
CA MET A 53 -14.11 -6.38 10.33
C MET A 53 -13.48 -5.38 9.36
N LEU A 54 -14.09 -4.21 9.19
CA LEU A 54 -13.56 -3.16 8.32
C LEU A 54 -12.22 -2.61 8.85
N GLU A 55 -12.09 -2.42 10.15
CA GLU A 55 -10.82 -2.01 10.78
C GLU A 55 -9.71 -3.03 10.56
N GLN A 56 -10.02 -4.33 10.72
CA GLN A 56 -9.07 -5.40 10.44
C GLN A 56 -8.68 -5.47 8.96
N ASN A 57 -9.65 -5.29 8.05
CA ASN A 57 -9.39 -5.28 6.61
C ASN A 57 -8.43 -4.15 6.22
N ILE A 58 -8.64 -2.94 6.77
CA ILE A 58 -7.76 -1.79 6.52
C ILE A 58 -6.35 -2.05 7.08
N ALA A 59 -6.26 -2.53 8.32
CA ALA A 59 -4.97 -2.83 8.94
C ALA A 59 -4.19 -3.92 8.17
N GLY A 60 -4.88 -4.98 7.74
CA GLY A 60 -4.29 -6.05 6.94
C GLY A 60 -3.85 -5.58 5.56
N THR A 61 -4.63 -4.73 4.90
CA THR A 61 -4.28 -4.16 3.59
C THR A 61 -3.01 -3.29 3.69
N ALA A 62 -2.92 -2.43 4.70
CA ALA A 62 -1.74 -1.59 4.93
C ALA A 62 -0.47 -2.43 5.17
N GLU A 63 -0.59 -3.58 5.85
CA GLU A 63 0.54 -4.48 6.08
C GLU A 63 1.01 -5.16 4.78
N VAL A 64 0.08 -5.55 3.91
CA VAL A 64 0.40 -6.14 2.61
C VAL A 64 1.08 -5.13 1.70
N GLU A 65 0.53 -3.92 1.58
CA GLU A 65 1.11 -2.84 0.76
C GLU A 65 2.51 -2.45 1.24
N ALA A 66 2.75 -2.41 2.55
CA ALA A 66 4.07 -2.15 3.11
C ALA A 66 5.08 -3.25 2.73
N LYS A 67 4.66 -4.53 2.77
CA LYS A 67 5.51 -5.66 2.36
C LYS A 67 5.83 -5.63 0.87
N GLU A 68 4.85 -5.32 0.03
CA GLU A 68 5.04 -5.17 -1.42
C GLU A 68 5.98 -4.01 -1.75
N PHE A 69 5.84 -2.88 -1.06
CA PHE A 69 6.72 -1.73 -1.22
C PHE A 69 8.18 -2.07 -0.87
N VAL A 70 8.41 -2.76 0.25
CA VAL A 70 9.76 -3.21 0.65
C VAL A 70 10.35 -4.21 -0.36
N ALA A 71 9.54 -5.13 -0.87
CA ALA A 71 9.98 -6.08 -1.90
C ALA A 71 10.39 -5.35 -3.19
N ASN A 72 9.62 -4.35 -3.61
CA ASN A 72 9.93 -3.54 -4.79
C ASN A 72 11.22 -2.73 -4.63
N ILE A 73 11.49 -2.17 -3.44
CA ILE A 73 12.75 -1.48 -3.17
C ILE A 73 13.94 -2.42 -3.31
N LYS A 74 13.86 -3.64 -2.75
CA LYS A 74 14.96 -4.62 -2.86
C LYS A 74 15.26 -5.00 -4.30
N VAL A 75 14.23 -5.19 -5.12
CA VAL A 75 14.40 -5.47 -6.56
C VAL A 75 15.10 -4.30 -7.28
N ILE A 76 14.75 -3.06 -6.93
CA ILE A 76 15.40 -1.87 -7.50
C ILE A 76 16.87 -1.79 -7.07
N GLU A 77 17.18 -2.06 -5.79
CA GLU A 77 18.55 -2.09 -5.28
C GLU A 77 19.41 -3.16 -5.98
N GLU A 78 18.90 -4.39 -6.11
CA GLU A 78 19.58 -5.49 -6.80
C GLU A 78 19.85 -5.16 -8.27
N ARG A 79 18.88 -4.55 -8.96
CA ARG A 79 19.05 -4.10 -10.34
C ARG A 79 20.13 -3.03 -10.45
N HIS A 80 20.08 -2.02 -9.60
CA HIS A 80 21.06 -0.93 -9.60
C HIS A 80 22.48 -1.46 -9.29
N GLN A 81 22.61 -2.40 -8.36
CA GLN A 81 23.91 -3.00 -8.03
C GLN A 81 24.48 -3.79 -9.20
N THR A 82 23.62 -4.54 -9.90
CA THR A 82 24.00 -5.31 -11.10
C THR A 82 24.44 -4.37 -12.23
N GLU A 83 23.68 -3.30 -12.49
CA GLU A 83 24.02 -2.30 -13.49
C GLU A 83 25.33 -1.57 -13.16
N ALA A 84 25.55 -1.23 -11.89
CA ALA A 84 26.78 -0.60 -11.43
C ALA A 84 28.01 -1.52 -11.63
N GLN A 85 27.89 -2.81 -11.33
CA GLN A 85 28.95 -3.79 -11.57
C GLN A 85 29.25 -3.93 -13.08
N ALA A 86 28.21 -4.03 -13.91
CA ALA A 86 28.38 -4.12 -15.35
C ALA A 86 29.06 -2.87 -15.94
N LEU A 87 28.70 -1.67 -15.46
CA LEU A 87 29.36 -0.42 -15.85
C LEU A 87 30.82 -0.38 -15.39
N GLN A 88 31.11 -0.88 -14.19
CA GLN A 88 32.47 -0.93 -13.66
C GLN A 88 33.35 -1.90 -14.47
N GLU A 89 32.85 -3.09 -14.80
CA GLU A 89 33.56 -4.04 -15.65
C GLU A 89 33.81 -3.46 -17.04
N LYS A 90 32.80 -2.79 -17.62
CA LYS A 90 32.95 -2.12 -18.90
C LYS A 90 34.04 -1.04 -18.85
N ALA A 91 34.02 -0.17 -17.84
CA ALA A 91 35.03 0.87 -17.68
C ALA A 91 36.45 0.30 -17.52
N ILE A 92 36.61 -0.80 -16.78
CA ILE A 92 37.90 -1.49 -16.64
C ILE A 92 38.37 -2.06 -17.98
N ASN A 93 37.47 -2.64 -18.77
CA ASN A 93 37.81 -3.18 -20.08
C ASN A 93 38.18 -2.06 -21.08
N ASP A 94 37.42 -0.97 -21.08
CA ASP A 94 37.71 0.21 -21.91
C ASP A 94 39.09 0.79 -21.57
N LEU A 95 39.45 0.87 -20.27
CA LEU A 95 40.78 1.32 -19.83
C LEU A 95 41.91 0.40 -20.31
N LYS A 96 41.74 -0.93 -20.22
CA LYS A 96 42.73 -1.90 -20.71
C LYS A 96 42.91 -1.82 -22.22
N GLU A 97 41.83 -1.58 -22.95
CA GLU A 97 41.90 -1.42 -24.40
C GLU A 97 42.66 -0.15 -24.79
N ILE A 98 42.42 0.96 -24.09
CA ILE A 98 43.17 2.22 -24.26
C ILE A 98 44.66 2.01 -23.97
N GLU A 99 45.01 1.34 -22.86
CA GLU A 99 46.40 1.05 -22.48
C GLU A 99 47.11 0.22 -23.57
N ARG A 100 46.45 -0.84 -24.07
CA ARG A 100 46.99 -1.65 -25.17
C ARG A 100 47.22 -0.86 -26.46
N LEU A 101 46.33 0.08 -26.78
CA LEU A 101 46.46 0.92 -27.98
C LEU A 101 47.62 1.91 -27.85
N LEU A 102 47.90 2.42 -26.64
CA LEU A 102 49.04 3.29 -26.37
C LEU A 102 50.37 2.53 -26.50
N ASP A 103 50.47 1.33 -25.91
CA ASP A 103 51.68 0.49 -26.00
C ASP A 103 52.03 0.12 -27.46
N GLN A 104 51.02 -0.08 -28.31
CA GLN A 104 51.19 -0.36 -29.74
C GLN A 104 51.59 0.87 -30.56
N ALA A 105 51.28 2.08 -30.09
CA ALA A 105 51.63 3.31 -30.78
C ALA A 105 53.05 3.80 -30.44
N GLU A 106 53.62 3.34 -29.32
CA GLU A 106 54.99 3.65 -28.89
C GLU A 106 56.04 2.61 -29.35
N SER A 107 55.60 1.52 -29.99
CA SER A 107 56.45 0.46 -30.58
C SER A 107 56.72 0.67 -32.07
#